data_AF-A0A7V1H1I2-F1
#
_entry.id   AF-A0A7V1H1I2-F1
#
_cell.length_a   1.000
_cell.length_b   1.000
_cell.length_c   1.000
_cell.angle_alpha   90.00
_cell.angle_beta   90.00
_cell.angle_gamma   90.00
#
_symmetry.space_group_name_H-M   'P 1'
#
loop_
_entity.id
_entity.type
_entity.pdbx_description
1 polymer ?
#
loop_
_entity_poly.entity_id
_entity_poly.type
_entity_poly.pdbx_seq_one_letter_code
_entity_poly.pdbx_strand_id
1 'polypeptide(L)'
;MSAESEPLTSRVATKNFPSYDRAYVDMKTVVDIICSKAIESFQWINYVKSAEITQVLDFRNMFSKLSLEEGQHESVVISLTDTRETVLEKVVAGQISHIVRLAQFISGEPQEAVRHAYEYILLDHLNHHRQFTNKLARKEGLSPMARADFVSSGGRDFAKQLIGFKEALKTPYDMTTASPLTKVQIRLALAQELHICHKHIGDIEFCDDGHLISIYRQAALVDNLHVAMLQSLIDPRESELESMYLWELAEVASFEQALSGSSTSVEKPLAGILVEDRGHLDMLRSLPATSSDISLLEMSKPWPVISSAESVSEIVNRVSGPGGADHESEALSG
;
A
#
# COMPACT_ATOMS: atom_id res chain seq x y z
N MET A 1 -37.45 15.21 -19.31
CA MET A 1 -36.67 13.97 -19.46
C MET A 1 -36.26 13.57 -18.05
N SER A 2 -36.79 12.46 -17.52
CA SER A 2 -36.31 11.96 -16.24
C SER A 2 -34.87 11.52 -16.43
N ALA A 3 -33.95 12.06 -15.64
CA ALA A 3 -32.65 11.44 -15.49
C ALA A 3 -32.93 10.03 -14.95
N GLU A 4 -32.78 9.01 -15.79
CA GLU A 4 -32.65 7.65 -15.29
C GLU A 4 -31.46 7.69 -14.34
N SER A 5 -31.74 7.49 -13.04
CA SER A 5 -30.70 7.47 -12.02
C SER A 5 -29.77 6.31 -12.37
N GLU A 6 -28.56 6.61 -12.85
CA GLU A 6 -27.52 5.60 -12.96
C GLU A 6 -27.39 4.91 -11.59
N PRO A 7 -27.37 3.57 -11.54
CA PRO A 7 -27.22 2.87 -10.29
C PRO A 7 -25.87 3.26 -9.66
N LEU A 8 -25.90 3.64 -8.38
CA LEU A 8 -24.74 4.01 -7.54
C LEU A 8 -23.84 2.80 -7.18
N THR A 9 -23.81 1.77 -8.02
CA THR A 9 -23.18 0.49 -7.72
C THR A 9 -22.14 0.13 -8.79
N SER A 10 -20.91 -0.12 -8.34
CA SER A 10 -19.87 -0.85 -9.06
C SER A 10 -20.47 -2.07 -9.74
N ARG A 11 -20.17 -2.20 -11.04
CA ARG A 11 -20.63 -3.34 -11.83
C ARG A 11 -19.86 -4.60 -11.46
N VAL A 12 -18.68 -4.45 -10.86
CA VAL A 12 -17.86 -5.55 -10.37
C VAL A 12 -18.43 -6.10 -9.08
N ALA A 13 -18.84 -5.24 -8.14
CA ALA A 13 -19.33 -5.67 -6.82
C ALA A 13 -20.61 -6.50 -6.82
N THR A 14 -21.41 -6.42 -7.89
CA THR A 14 -22.62 -7.26 -8.05
C THR A 14 -22.33 -8.70 -8.47
N LYS A 15 -21.06 -9.04 -8.78
CA LYS A 15 -20.66 -10.35 -9.27
C LYS A 15 -20.01 -11.16 -8.15
N ASN A 16 -20.25 -12.47 -8.17
CA ASN A 16 -19.55 -13.40 -7.30
C ASN A 16 -18.25 -13.87 -7.97
N PHE A 17 -17.12 -13.67 -7.32
CA PHE A 17 -15.82 -14.13 -7.79
C PHE A 17 -15.27 -15.18 -6.81
N PRO A 18 -14.64 -16.26 -7.32
CA PRO A 18 -14.00 -17.23 -6.44
C PRO A 18 -12.76 -16.59 -5.79
N SER A 19 -12.54 -16.90 -4.51
CA SER A 19 -11.25 -16.66 -3.88
C SER A 19 -10.16 -17.54 -4.51
N TYR A 20 -8.91 -17.12 -4.37
CA TYR A 20 -7.79 -17.98 -4.74
C TYR A 20 -7.71 -19.19 -3.79
N ASP A 21 -7.08 -20.28 -4.24
CA ASP A 21 -6.80 -21.44 -3.38
C ASP A 21 -5.44 -21.28 -2.71
N ARG A 22 -5.43 -21.09 -1.38
CA ARG A 22 -4.21 -20.96 -0.57
C ARG A 22 -3.17 -22.07 -0.74
N ALA A 23 -3.56 -23.24 -1.24
CA ALA A 23 -2.63 -24.35 -1.47
C ALA A 23 -1.83 -24.22 -2.78
N TYR A 24 -2.35 -23.48 -3.75
CA TYR A 24 -1.82 -23.41 -5.12
C TYR A 24 -1.54 -22.01 -5.63
N VAL A 25 -2.06 -20.98 -4.95
CA VAL A 25 -1.83 -19.58 -5.30
C VAL A 25 -0.34 -19.27 -5.22
N ASP A 26 0.16 -18.54 -6.21
CA ASP A 26 1.51 -18.00 -6.18
C ASP A 26 1.59 -16.79 -5.25
N MET A 27 2.76 -16.56 -4.66
CA MET A 27 2.93 -15.46 -3.69
C MET A 27 2.79 -14.08 -4.33
N LYS A 28 3.05 -13.91 -5.63
CA LYS A 28 2.84 -12.63 -6.31
C LYS A 28 1.36 -12.26 -6.27
N THR A 29 0.46 -13.18 -6.62
CA THR A 29 -0.99 -12.98 -6.53
C THR A 29 -1.43 -12.57 -5.11
N VAL A 30 -0.88 -13.21 -4.07
CA VAL A 30 -1.18 -12.86 -2.67
C VAL A 30 -0.70 -11.44 -2.33
N VAL A 31 0.54 -11.10 -2.72
CA VAL A 31 1.12 -9.76 -2.54
C VAL A 31 0.24 -8.71 -3.21
N ASP A 32 -0.14 -8.93 -4.47
CA ASP A 32 -0.93 -7.99 -5.25
C ASP A 32 -2.32 -7.76 -4.65
N ILE A 33 -3.01 -8.81 -4.18
CA ILE A 33 -4.31 -8.65 -3.49
C ILE A 33 -4.17 -7.84 -2.20
N ILE A 34 -3.12 -8.09 -1.40
CA ILE A 34 -2.88 -7.34 -0.17
C ILE A 34 -2.59 -5.86 -0.50
N CYS A 35 -1.81 -5.59 -1.56
CA CYS A 35 -1.52 -4.23 -2.01
C CYS A 35 -2.78 -3.51 -2.52
N SER A 36 -3.55 -4.15 -3.39
CA SER A 36 -4.83 -3.62 -3.90
C SER A 36 -5.77 -3.31 -2.74
N LYS A 37 -5.94 -4.24 -1.80
CA LYS A 37 -6.77 -4.00 -0.62
C LYS A 37 -6.30 -2.79 0.18
N ALA A 38 -4.99 -2.66 0.39
CA ALA A 38 -4.46 -1.57 1.20
C ALA A 38 -4.74 -0.19 0.59
N ILE A 39 -4.53 -0.05 -0.73
CA ILE A 39 -4.76 1.23 -1.41
C ILE A 39 -6.24 1.59 -1.49
N GLU A 40 -7.09 0.61 -1.80
CA GLU A 40 -8.57 0.73 -1.81
C GLU A 40 -9.14 1.19 -0.47
N SER A 41 -8.74 0.52 0.62
CA SER A 41 -9.14 0.93 1.98
C SER A 41 -8.72 2.36 2.29
N PHE A 42 -7.53 2.77 1.83
CA PHE A 42 -6.98 4.10 2.10
C PHE A 42 -7.72 5.17 1.30
N GLN A 43 -7.92 4.94 0.01
CA GLN A 43 -8.61 5.90 -0.84
C GLN A 43 -10.07 6.07 -0.46
N TRP A 44 -10.74 4.99 -0.08
CA TRP A 44 -12.09 5.06 0.47
C TRP A 44 -12.16 6.09 1.62
N ILE A 45 -11.24 6.00 2.59
CA ILE A 45 -11.16 6.94 3.72
C ILE A 45 -10.86 8.36 3.24
N ASN A 46 -9.94 8.52 2.28
CA ASN A 46 -9.62 9.83 1.71
C ASN A 46 -10.85 10.49 1.08
N TYR A 47 -11.60 9.78 0.23
CA TYR A 47 -12.79 10.35 -0.38
C TYR A 47 -13.89 10.69 0.63
N VAL A 48 -14.12 9.82 1.62
CA VAL A 48 -15.05 10.12 2.72
C VAL A 48 -14.61 11.41 3.42
N LYS A 49 -13.32 11.54 3.72
CA LYS A 49 -12.79 12.71 4.43
C LYS A 49 -12.87 13.98 3.59
N SER A 50 -12.46 13.93 2.33
CA SER A 50 -12.49 15.05 1.40
C SER A 50 -13.93 15.51 1.16
N ALA A 51 -14.89 14.60 1.02
CA ALA A 51 -16.31 14.94 0.94
C ALA A 51 -16.82 15.69 2.18
N GLU A 52 -16.35 15.33 3.37
CA GLU A 52 -16.70 15.99 4.64
C GLU A 52 -16.20 17.44 4.70
N ILE A 53 -14.93 17.67 4.32
CA ILE A 53 -14.25 18.95 4.58
C ILE A 53 -14.35 19.94 3.42
N THR A 54 -14.48 19.45 2.19
CA THR A 54 -14.49 20.31 1.00
C THR A 54 -15.68 21.27 1.03
N GLN A 55 -15.45 22.50 0.59
CA GLN A 55 -16.49 23.55 0.51
C GLN A 55 -17.08 23.68 -0.90
N VAL A 56 -16.53 22.96 -1.88
CA VAL A 56 -17.00 22.96 -3.26
C VAL A 56 -18.04 21.86 -3.44
N LEU A 57 -19.28 22.24 -3.73
CA LEU A 57 -20.39 21.29 -3.83
C LEU A 57 -20.14 20.19 -4.89
N ASP A 58 -19.58 20.56 -6.02
CA ASP A 58 -19.25 19.61 -7.09
C ASP A 58 -18.19 18.59 -6.62
N PHE A 59 -17.18 19.03 -5.87
CA PHE A 59 -16.17 18.13 -5.30
C PHE A 59 -16.81 17.21 -4.25
N ARG A 60 -17.65 17.76 -3.36
CA ARG A 60 -18.36 16.96 -2.36
C ARG A 60 -19.20 15.85 -2.99
N ASN A 61 -19.98 16.19 -4.02
CA ASN A 61 -20.83 15.22 -4.72
C ASN A 61 -19.99 14.14 -5.40
N MET A 62 -18.90 14.53 -6.05
CA MET A 62 -18.00 13.60 -6.71
C MET A 62 -17.28 12.69 -5.70
N PHE A 63 -16.61 13.22 -4.69
CA PHE A 63 -15.93 12.43 -3.67
C PHE A 63 -16.90 11.49 -2.93
N SER A 64 -18.13 11.95 -2.66
CA SER A 64 -19.17 11.09 -2.08
C SER A 64 -19.51 9.92 -3.00
N LYS A 65 -19.64 10.16 -4.32
CA LYS A 65 -19.88 9.10 -5.30
C LYS A 65 -18.70 8.13 -5.34
N LEU A 66 -17.46 8.63 -5.48
CA LEU A 66 -16.26 7.80 -5.58
C LEU A 66 -16.08 6.94 -4.32
N SER A 67 -16.28 7.50 -3.11
CA SER A 67 -16.22 6.72 -1.87
C SER A 67 -17.21 5.55 -1.80
N LEU A 68 -18.36 5.63 -2.48
CA LEU A 68 -19.31 4.50 -2.53
C LEU A 68 -18.80 3.39 -3.44
N GLU A 69 -18.07 3.74 -4.50
CA GLU A 69 -17.45 2.79 -5.43
C GLU A 69 -16.21 2.16 -4.79
N GLU A 70 -15.31 2.92 -4.15
CA GLU A 70 -14.15 2.36 -3.42
C GLU A 70 -14.54 1.34 -2.36
N GLY A 71 -15.56 1.66 -1.55
CA GLY A 71 -16.03 0.72 -0.51
C GLY A 71 -16.56 -0.60 -1.11
N GLN A 72 -17.02 -0.56 -2.36
CA GLN A 72 -17.47 -1.75 -3.09
C GLN A 72 -16.29 -2.50 -3.69
N HIS A 73 -15.30 -1.80 -4.25
CA HIS A 73 -14.06 -2.39 -4.75
C HIS A 73 -13.26 -3.07 -3.65
N GLU A 74 -13.06 -2.42 -2.49
CA GLU A 74 -12.47 -3.01 -1.29
C GLU A 74 -13.15 -4.34 -0.92
N SER A 75 -14.49 -4.36 -0.92
CA SER A 75 -15.25 -5.57 -0.59
C SER A 75 -15.00 -6.71 -1.58
N VAL A 76 -14.85 -6.39 -2.88
CA VAL A 76 -14.50 -7.35 -3.91
C VAL A 76 -13.09 -7.89 -3.67
N VAL A 77 -12.09 -7.02 -3.49
CA VAL A 77 -10.69 -7.46 -3.29
C VAL A 77 -10.56 -8.33 -2.06
N ILE A 78 -11.21 -7.97 -0.94
CA ILE A 78 -11.22 -8.78 0.29
C ILE A 78 -11.82 -10.17 0.03
N SER A 79 -12.90 -10.25 -0.75
CA SER A 79 -13.56 -11.51 -1.06
C SER A 79 -12.68 -12.50 -1.85
N LEU A 80 -11.59 -12.00 -2.47
CA LEU A 80 -10.64 -12.85 -3.20
C LEU A 80 -9.70 -13.63 -2.28
N THR A 81 -9.61 -13.26 -0.99
CA THR A 81 -8.76 -13.95 0.00
C THR A 81 -9.34 -15.31 0.37
N ASP A 82 -8.51 -16.35 0.47
CA ASP A 82 -8.95 -17.67 0.91
C ASP A 82 -9.40 -17.65 2.38
N THR A 83 -10.63 -18.10 2.63
CA THR A 83 -11.22 -18.10 3.98
C THR A 83 -10.61 -19.14 4.92
N ARG A 84 -9.83 -20.09 4.39
CA ARG A 84 -9.13 -21.13 5.16
C ARG A 84 -7.79 -20.65 5.69
N GLU A 85 -7.31 -19.47 5.33
CA GLU A 85 -6.08 -18.89 5.90
C GLU A 85 -6.27 -18.48 7.36
N THR A 86 -5.29 -18.83 8.20
CA THR A 86 -5.27 -18.39 9.60
C THR A 86 -4.88 -16.92 9.72
N VAL A 87 -5.15 -16.32 10.89
CA VAL A 87 -4.74 -14.94 11.17
C VAL A 87 -3.23 -14.77 11.03
N LEU A 88 -2.44 -15.74 11.53
CA LEU A 88 -0.99 -15.66 11.52
C LEU A 88 -0.40 -15.85 10.11
N GLU A 89 -1.04 -16.66 9.26
CA GLU A 89 -0.70 -16.77 7.84
C GLU A 89 -0.91 -15.46 7.10
N LYS A 90 -2.04 -14.79 7.32
CA LYS A 90 -2.32 -13.47 6.74
C LYS A 90 -1.31 -12.42 7.17
N VAL A 91 -0.82 -12.51 8.40
CA VAL A 91 0.21 -11.60 8.91
C VAL A 91 1.56 -11.85 8.25
N VAL A 92 1.98 -13.11 8.14
CA VAL A 92 3.21 -13.45 7.43
C VAL A 92 3.14 -13.03 5.96
N ALA A 93 2.03 -13.30 5.28
CA ALA A 93 1.80 -12.85 3.90
C ALA A 93 1.81 -11.31 3.78
N GLY A 94 1.22 -10.60 4.75
CA GLY A 94 1.28 -9.14 4.84
C GLY A 94 2.72 -8.63 4.92
N GLN A 95 3.55 -9.22 5.79
CA GLN A 95 4.95 -8.84 5.91
C GLN A 95 5.76 -9.12 4.63
N ILE A 96 5.48 -10.23 3.94
CA ILE A 96 6.07 -10.53 2.63
C ILE A 96 5.66 -9.46 1.60
N SER A 97 4.40 -9.03 1.60
CA SER A 97 3.89 -7.99 0.70
C SER A 97 4.65 -6.67 0.85
N HIS A 98 4.92 -6.24 2.09
CA HIS A 98 5.74 -5.05 2.35
C HIS A 98 7.15 -5.22 1.81
N ILE A 99 7.82 -6.33 2.13
CA ILE A 99 9.20 -6.59 1.70
C ILE A 99 9.31 -6.56 0.18
N VAL A 100 8.41 -7.26 -0.51
CA VAL A 100 8.39 -7.32 -1.98
C VAL A 100 8.15 -5.94 -2.57
N ARG A 101 7.16 -5.20 -2.07
CA ARG A 101 6.77 -3.91 -2.65
C ARG A 101 7.81 -2.82 -2.37
N LEU A 102 8.33 -2.74 -1.16
CA LEU A 102 9.42 -1.82 -0.80
C LEU A 102 10.69 -2.12 -1.62
N ALA A 103 11.03 -3.39 -1.81
CA ALA A 103 12.16 -3.75 -2.67
C ALA A 103 11.96 -3.22 -4.11
N GLN A 104 10.78 -3.40 -4.70
CA GLN A 104 10.48 -2.84 -6.03
C GLN A 104 10.56 -1.30 -6.05
N PHE A 105 10.10 -0.63 -5.00
CA PHE A 105 10.19 0.82 -4.90
C PHE A 105 11.64 1.29 -4.81
N ILE A 106 12.45 0.66 -3.97
CA ILE A 106 13.88 0.93 -3.83
C ILE A 106 14.62 0.82 -5.18
N SER A 107 14.29 -0.19 -6.00
CA SER A 107 14.93 -0.39 -7.31
C SER A 107 14.67 0.76 -8.28
N GLY A 108 13.50 1.40 -8.20
CA GLY A 108 13.05 2.39 -9.18
C GLY A 108 13.03 3.83 -8.68
N GLU A 109 13.10 4.07 -7.37
CA GLU A 109 12.90 5.39 -6.76
C GLU A 109 14.01 6.36 -7.18
N PRO A 110 13.71 7.48 -7.87
CA PRO A 110 14.72 8.44 -8.28
C PRO A 110 15.19 9.39 -7.15
N GLN A 111 14.37 9.62 -6.12
CA GLN A 111 14.69 10.51 -5.01
C GLN A 111 15.39 9.76 -3.89
N GLU A 112 16.66 10.10 -3.66
CA GLU A 112 17.53 9.43 -2.69
C GLU A 112 16.96 9.43 -1.26
N ALA A 113 16.44 10.56 -0.79
CA ALA A 113 15.84 10.66 0.55
C ALA A 113 14.63 9.71 0.73
N VAL A 114 13.81 9.56 -0.32
CA VAL A 114 12.65 8.64 -0.32
C VAL A 114 13.13 7.19 -0.36
N ARG A 115 14.15 6.90 -1.17
CA ARG A 115 14.77 5.56 -1.23
C ARG A 115 15.30 5.14 0.14
N HIS A 116 15.99 6.03 0.86
CA HIS A 116 16.51 5.74 2.20
C HIS A 116 15.39 5.48 3.21
N ALA A 117 14.26 6.20 3.12
CA ALA A 117 13.08 5.90 3.93
C ALA A 117 12.54 4.48 3.64
N TYR A 118 12.47 4.07 2.37
CA TYR A 118 12.06 2.71 2.02
C TYR A 118 13.04 1.64 2.50
N GLU A 119 14.35 1.87 2.39
CA GLU A 119 15.37 0.94 2.86
C GLU A 119 15.31 0.77 4.38
N TYR A 120 15.08 1.85 5.12
CA TYR A 120 14.85 1.83 6.57
C TYR A 120 13.63 0.97 6.94
N ILE A 121 12.49 1.22 6.30
CA ILE A 121 11.23 0.51 6.54
C ILE A 121 11.37 -0.98 6.15
N LEU A 122 12.05 -1.27 5.04
CA LEU A 122 12.33 -2.64 4.59
C LEU A 122 13.10 -3.43 5.66
N LEU A 123 14.13 -2.84 6.28
CA LEU A 123 14.88 -3.49 7.34
C LEU A 123 14.01 -3.85 8.54
N ASP A 124 12.99 -3.06 8.84
CA ASP A 124 12.08 -3.34 9.94
C ASP A 124 11.13 -4.49 9.63
N HIS A 125 10.54 -4.51 8.42
CA HIS A 125 9.69 -5.61 7.97
C HIS A 125 10.45 -6.94 7.85
N LEU A 126 11.75 -6.93 7.51
CA LEU A 126 12.57 -8.15 7.56
C LEU A 126 12.62 -8.77 8.98
N ASN A 127 12.66 -7.93 10.02
CA ASN A 127 12.58 -8.41 11.40
C ASN A 127 11.19 -8.93 11.73
N HIS A 128 10.14 -8.17 11.38
CA HIS A 128 8.75 -8.54 11.67
C HIS A 128 8.39 -9.86 11.00
N HIS A 129 8.69 -10.01 9.70
CA HIS A 129 8.50 -11.26 8.96
C HIS A 129 9.19 -12.42 9.67
N ARG A 130 10.46 -12.28 10.06
CA ARG A 130 11.20 -13.32 10.80
C ARG A 130 10.49 -13.70 12.10
N GLN A 131 9.99 -12.73 12.86
CA GLN A 131 9.34 -12.96 14.15
C GLN A 131 8.00 -13.68 13.99
N PHE A 132 7.16 -13.23 13.05
CA PHE A 132 5.86 -13.86 12.79
C PHE A 132 6.00 -15.24 12.13
N THR A 133 6.93 -15.42 11.18
CA THR A 133 7.21 -16.72 10.56
C THR A 133 7.72 -17.74 11.58
N ASN A 134 8.57 -17.32 12.52
CA ASN A 134 9.00 -18.17 13.63
C ASN A 134 7.83 -18.59 14.53
N LYS A 135 6.85 -17.72 14.75
CA LYS A 135 5.65 -18.05 15.50
C LYS A 135 4.72 -18.98 14.74
N LEU A 136 4.53 -18.74 13.45
CA LEU A 136 3.73 -19.59 12.57
C LEU A 136 4.28 -21.01 12.56
N ALA A 137 5.58 -21.16 12.31
CA ALA A 137 6.27 -22.45 12.29
C ALA A 137 6.09 -23.25 13.60
N ARG A 138 6.05 -22.56 14.75
CA ARG A 138 5.91 -23.20 16.07
C ARG A 138 4.48 -23.56 16.43
N LYS A 139 3.50 -22.73 16.05
CA LYS A 139 2.09 -22.91 16.44
C LYS A 139 1.29 -23.73 15.44
N GLU A 140 1.53 -23.52 14.15
CA GLU A 140 0.68 -24.02 13.05
C GLU A 140 1.48 -24.84 12.02
N GLY A 141 2.81 -24.78 12.07
CA GLY A 141 3.70 -25.33 11.05
C GLY A 141 3.97 -24.34 9.92
N LEU A 142 4.90 -24.67 9.03
CA LEU A 142 5.17 -23.84 7.86
C LEU A 142 4.12 -24.08 6.79
N SER A 143 3.40 -23.03 6.41
CA SER A 143 2.40 -23.07 5.35
C SER A 143 2.95 -22.55 4.02
N PRO A 144 2.28 -22.81 2.88
CA PRO A 144 2.63 -22.18 1.61
C PRO A 144 2.66 -20.65 1.67
N MET A 145 1.85 -20.03 2.53
CA MET A 145 1.80 -18.57 2.74
C MET A 145 3.02 -18.01 3.48
N ALA A 146 3.84 -18.89 4.05
CA ALA A 146 5.12 -18.53 4.66
C ALA A 146 6.30 -18.66 3.69
N ARG A 147 6.06 -19.04 2.43
CA ARG A 147 7.12 -19.16 1.43
C ARG A 147 7.49 -17.78 0.93
N ALA A 148 8.74 -17.40 1.13
CA ALA A 148 9.34 -16.24 0.53
C ALA A 148 10.51 -16.69 -0.36
N ASP A 149 10.69 -16.01 -1.50
CA ASP A 149 11.82 -16.26 -2.39
C ASP A 149 13.12 -15.56 -1.91
N PHE A 150 13.05 -14.89 -0.76
CA PHE A 150 14.15 -14.22 -0.08
C PHE A 150 14.39 -14.80 1.31
N VAL A 151 15.61 -14.67 1.82
CA VAL A 151 15.97 -15.09 3.18
C VAL A 151 15.88 -13.91 4.13
N SER A 152 15.05 -14.03 5.17
CA SER A 152 14.86 -13.01 6.21
C SER A 152 15.98 -13.03 7.27
N SER A 153 17.24 -13.13 6.85
CA SER A 153 18.38 -13.23 7.79
C SER A 153 18.85 -11.88 8.34
N GLY A 154 18.33 -10.77 7.82
CA GLY A 154 18.66 -9.40 8.23
C GLY A 154 17.53 -8.66 8.96
N GLY A 155 17.69 -7.35 9.07
CA GLY A 155 16.71 -6.43 9.65
C GLY A 155 17.07 -5.93 11.05
N ARG A 156 16.44 -4.83 11.48
CA ARG A 156 16.73 -4.20 12.78
C ARG A 156 15.92 -4.87 13.89
N ASP A 157 16.53 -5.09 15.05
CA ASP A 157 15.80 -5.64 16.19
C ASP A 157 14.79 -4.64 16.75
N PHE A 158 13.59 -5.09 17.15
CA PHE A 158 12.52 -4.27 17.73
C PHE A 158 13.01 -3.22 18.75
N ALA A 159 13.99 -3.58 19.59
CA ALA A 159 14.57 -2.69 20.59
C ALA A 159 15.25 -1.42 20.02
N LYS A 160 15.56 -1.42 18.72
CA LYS A 160 16.20 -0.32 17.99
C LYS A 160 15.25 0.33 16.97
N GLN A 161 14.06 -0.22 16.77
CA GLN A 161 13.20 0.23 15.68
C GLN A 161 12.51 1.56 15.95
N LEU A 162 12.23 1.82 17.23
CA LEU A 162 11.62 3.08 17.67
C LEU A 162 12.68 4.17 17.80
N ILE A 163 12.42 5.27 17.10
CA ILE A 163 13.25 6.49 17.10
C ILE A 163 12.43 7.68 17.60
N GLY A 164 13.08 8.83 17.81
CA GLY A 164 12.38 10.04 18.22
C GLY A 164 11.42 10.55 17.14
N PHE A 165 10.29 11.14 17.55
CA PHE A 165 9.30 11.68 16.61
C PHE A 165 9.91 12.63 15.56
N LYS A 166 10.83 13.51 15.96
CA LYS A 166 11.50 14.44 15.04
C LYS A 166 12.42 13.74 14.04
N GLU A 167 13.00 12.60 14.41
CA GLU A 167 13.87 11.79 13.54
C GLU A 167 13.04 10.98 12.54
N ALA A 168 11.78 10.69 12.88
CA ALA A 168 10.85 9.97 12.03
C ALA A 168 10.34 10.84 10.87
N LEU A 169 10.11 12.13 11.12
CA LEU A 169 9.67 13.06 10.09
C LEU A 169 10.76 13.29 9.06
N LYS A 170 10.37 13.32 7.80
CA LYS A 170 11.22 13.54 6.63
C LYS A 170 10.87 14.86 5.97
N THR A 171 11.81 15.35 5.17
CA THR A 171 11.57 16.49 4.30
C THR A 171 10.59 16.10 3.18
N PRO A 172 9.47 16.82 3.00
CA PRO A 172 8.55 16.56 1.90
C PRO A 172 9.23 16.68 0.53
N TYR A 173 8.80 15.89 -0.46
CA TYR A 173 9.25 16.12 -1.83
C TYR A 173 8.76 17.47 -2.35
N ASP A 174 9.45 18.03 -3.35
CA ASP A 174 8.93 19.21 -4.05
C ASP A 174 7.93 18.78 -5.12
N MET A 175 6.64 19.08 -4.93
CA MET A 175 5.55 18.72 -5.84
C MET A 175 5.79 19.18 -7.29
N THR A 176 6.59 20.22 -7.52
CA THR A 176 6.85 20.76 -8.86
C THR A 176 7.94 20.01 -9.62
N THR A 177 8.87 19.37 -8.91
CA THR A 177 10.04 18.70 -9.51
C THR A 177 10.08 17.20 -9.26
N ALA A 178 9.37 16.70 -8.25
CA ALA A 178 9.29 15.29 -7.92
C ALA A 178 8.76 14.48 -9.12
N SER A 179 9.30 13.28 -9.31
CA SER A 179 8.82 12.38 -10.33
C SER A 179 7.40 11.86 -9.97
N PRO A 180 6.50 11.65 -10.95
CA PRO A 180 5.23 10.98 -10.67
C PRO A 180 5.41 9.58 -10.06
N LEU A 181 6.50 8.88 -10.40
CA LEU A 181 6.83 7.59 -9.78
C LEU A 181 6.99 7.73 -8.27
N THR A 182 7.77 8.70 -7.81
CA THR A 182 7.95 8.97 -6.36
C THR A 182 6.62 9.28 -5.69
N LYS A 183 5.81 10.16 -6.29
CA LYS A 183 4.50 10.57 -5.74
C LYS A 183 3.55 9.38 -5.57
N VAL A 184 3.56 8.44 -6.53
CA VAL A 184 2.76 7.21 -6.52
C VAL A 184 3.32 6.19 -5.52
N GLN A 185 4.63 5.95 -5.53
CA GLN A 185 5.25 4.95 -4.63
C GLN A 185 5.09 5.33 -3.15
N ILE A 186 5.21 6.62 -2.79
CA ILE A 186 4.99 7.08 -1.40
C ILE A 186 3.56 6.75 -0.95
N ARG A 187 2.58 6.98 -1.82
CA ARG A 187 1.16 6.70 -1.54
C ARG A 187 0.88 5.21 -1.36
N LEU A 188 1.43 4.39 -2.25
CA LEU A 188 1.31 2.93 -2.15
C LEU A 188 1.95 2.41 -0.86
N ALA A 189 3.18 2.84 -0.56
CA ALA A 189 3.86 2.46 0.68
C ALA A 189 3.05 2.91 1.90
N LEU A 190 2.55 4.15 1.90
CA LEU A 190 1.77 4.69 3.01
C LEU A 190 0.46 3.91 3.23
N ALA A 191 -0.27 3.59 2.16
CA ALA A 191 -1.48 2.80 2.25
C ALA A 191 -1.21 1.41 2.84
N GLN A 192 -0.12 0.77 2.42
CA GLN A 192 0.30 -0.52 2.97
C GLN A 192 0.67 -0.42 4.46
N GLU A 193 1.49 0.56 4.86
CA GLU A 193 1.87 0.76 6.28
C GLU A 193 0.65 1.00 7.17
N LEU A 194 -0.31 1.81 6.71
CA LEU A 194 -1.54 2.04 7.47
C LEU A 194 -2.39 0.76 7.55
N HIS A 195 -2.47 0.00 6.45
CA HIS A 195 -3.21 -1.25 6.41
C HIS A 195 -2.67 -2.28 7.41
N ILE A 196 -1.36 -2.53 7.39
CA ILE A 196 -0.74 -3.54 8.23
C ILE A 196 -0.72 -3.14 9.71
N CYS A 197 -0.52 -1.84 10.00
CA CYS A 197 -0.61 -1.29 11.35
C CYS A 197 -1.98 -1.58 11.98
N HIS A 198 -3.07 -1.20 11.29
CA HIS A 198 -4.43 -1.48 11.76
C HIS A 198 -4.73 -2.97 11.83
N LYS A 199 -4.19 -3.77 10.90
CA LYS A 199 -4.35 -5.22 10.92
C LYS A 199 -3.73 -5.82 12.18
N HIS A 200 -2.50 -5.45 12.55
CA HIS A 200 -1.88 -5.94 13.79
C HIS A 200 -2.69 -5.56 15.03
N ILE A 201 -3.22 -4.33 15.06
CA ILE A 201 -4.06 -3.87 16.17
C ILE A 201 -5.33 -4.74 16.26
N GLY A 202 -6.00 -5.00 15.14
CA GLY A 202 -7.20 -5.84 15.08
C GLY A 202 -6.92 -7.31 15.42
N ASP A 203 -5.81 -7.86 14.94
CA ASP A 203 -5.45 -9.27 15.17
C ASP A 203 -5.19 -9.59 16.66
N ILE A 204 -4.86 -8.58 17.49
CA ILE A 204 -4.72 -8.75 18.95
C ILE A 204 -6.03 -9.26 19.57
N GLU A 205 -7.19 -8.84 19.07
CA GLU A 205 -8.51 -9.25 19.59
C GLU A 205 -8.72 -10.76 19.46
N PHE A 206 -8.09 -11.39 18.46
CA PHE A 206 -8.23 -12.82 18.16
C PHE A 206 -7.05 -13.65 18.68
N CYS A 207 -6.16 -13.07 19.48
CA CYS A 207 -4.94 -13.72 19.96
C CYS A 207 -5.02 -14.07 21.45
N ASP A 208 -4.66 -15.31 21.80
CA ASP A 208 -4.61 -15.81 23.18
C ASP A 208 -3.18 -15.99 23.74
N ASP A 209 -2.17 -15.79 22.90
CA ASP A 209 -0.76 -15.94 23.26
C ASP A 209 -0.17 -14.58 23.64
N GLY A 210 0.05 -14.38 24.95
CA GLY A 210 0.57 -13.12 25.49
C GLY A 210 1.90 -12.67 24.87
N HIS A 211 2.76 -13.60 24.45
CA HIS A 211 3.99 -13.22 23.76
C HIS A 211 3.72 -12.79 22.32
N LEU A 212 2.83 -13.48 21.60
CA LEU A 212 2.42 -13.06 20.25
C LEU A 212 1.70 -11.70 20.28
N ILE A 213 0.84 -11.44 21.27
CA ILE A 213 0.25 -10.11 21.53
C ILE A 213 1.35 -9.06 21.69
N SER A 214 2.42 -9.37 22.44
CA SER A 214 3.55 -8.45 22.59
C SER A 214 4.27 -8.16 21.26
N ILE A 215 4.37 -9.15 20.37
CA ILE A 215 4.94 -8.95 19.03
C ILE A 215 4.02 -8.06 18.19
N TYR A 216 2.72 -8.34 18.14
CA TYR A 216 1.73 -7.50 17.43
C TYR A 216 1.78 -6.04 17.88
N ARG A 217 1.81 -5.80 19.19
CA ARG A 217 1.88 -4.44 19.74
C ARG A 217 3.15 -3.70 19.36
N GLN A 218 4.29 -4.39 19.35
CA GLN A 218 5.57 -3.80 18.95
C GLN A 218 5.59 -3.50 17.45
N ALA A 219 5.14 -4.45 16.61
CA ALA A 219 5.03 -4.26 15.17
C ALA A 219 4.09 -3.08 14.84
N ALA A 220 2.87 -3.05 15.40
CA ALA A 220 1.93 -1.95 15.19
C ALA A 220 2.49 -0.58 15.57
N LEU A 221 3.28 -0.48 16.65
CA LEU A 221 3.89 0.78 17.06
C LEU A 221 4.97 1.25 16.07
N VAL A 222 5.75 0.30 15.52
CA VAL A 222 6.77 0.58 14.51
C VAL A 222 6.13 0.90 13.17
N ASP A 223 5.10 0.16 12.75
CA ASP A 223 4.39 0.44 11.49
C ASP A 223 3.70 1.82 11.56
N ASN A 224 3.18 2.24 12.72
CA ASN A 224 2.65 3.59 12.91
C ASN A 224 3.74 4.69 12.84
N LEU A 225 4.99 4.37 13.20
CA LEU A 225 6.13 5.26 12.98
C LEU A 225 6.45 5.36 11.48
N HIS A 226 6.37 4.26 10.73
CA HIS A 226 6.52 4.27 9.27
C HIS A 226 5.43 5.11 8.59
N VAL A 227 4.18 5.02 9.07
CA VAL A 227 3.09 5.89 8.61
C VAL A 227 3.46 7.36 8.77
N ALA A 228 3.95 7.78 9.94
CA ALA A 228 4.37 9.17 10.16
C ALA A 228 5.54 9.58 9.24
N MET A 229 6.50 8.68 9.04
CA MET A 229 7.63 8.88 8.13
C MET A 229 7.16 9.11 6.69
N LEU A 230 6.34 8.20 6.15
CA LEU A 230 5.85 8.28 4.78
C LEU A 230 4.88 9.44 4.56
N GLN A 231 4.00 9.73 5.52
CA GLN A 231 3.11 10.90 5.46
C GLN A 231 3.90 12.20 5.34
N SER A 232 4.99 12.33 6.11
CA SER A 232 5.81 13.54 6.08
C SER A 232 6.57 13.75 4.76
N LEU A 233 6.71 12.72 3.92
CA LEU A 233 7.29 12.86 2.59
C LEU A 233 6.32 13.52 1.59
N ILE A 234 5.00 13.50 1.85
CA ILE A 234 4.00 14.11 0.94
C ILE A 234 4.06 15.64 1.06
N ASP A 235 4.13 16.33 -0.07
CA ASP A 235 4.19 17.79 -0.12
C ASP A 235 2.88 18.43 0.39
N PRO A 236 2.90 19.24 1.46
CA PRO A 236 1.70 19.87 1.99
C PRO A 236 1.12 20.97 1.08
N ARG A 237 1.80 21.33 -0.01
CA ARG A 237 1.34 22.31 -1.00
C ARG A 237 0.40 21.70 -2.04
N GLU A 238 0.29 20.38 -2.11
CA GLU A 238 -0.65 19.72 -3.01
C GLU A 238 -2.09 20.17 -2.72
N SER A 239 -2.80 20.60 -3.76
CA SER A 239 -4.23 20.89 -3.63
C SER A 239 -5.02 19.62 -3.33
N GLU A 240 -6.21 19.77 -2.73
CA GLU A 240 -7.09 18.62 -2.44
C GLU A 240 -7.35 17.77 -3.70
N LEU A 241 -7.66 18.41 -4.84
CA LEU A 241 -7.92 17.70 -6.10
C LEU A 241 -6.66 17.03 -6.67
N GLU A 242 -5.49 17.67 -6.57
CA GLU A 242 -4.23 17.05 -6.98
C GLU A 242 -3.90 15.84 -6.11
N SER A 243 -4.08 15.95 -4.80
CA SER A 243 -3.88 14.84 -3.87
C SER A 243 -4.79 13.67 -4.20
N MET A 244 -6.10 13.90 -4.39
CA MET A 244 -7.06 12.84 -4.77
C MET A 244 -6.69 12.20 -6.12
N TYR A 245 -6.30 13.00 -7.11
CA TYR A 245 -5.84 12.49 -8.40
C TYR A 245 -4.59 11.60 -8.28
N LEU A 246 -3.63 11.96 -7.43
CA LEU A 246 -2.42 11.16 -7.22
C LEU A 246 -2.68 9.87 -6.44
N TRP A 247 -3.64 9.86 -5.51
CA TRP A 247 -4.10 8.65 -4.84
C TRP A 247 -4.80 7.70 -5.80
N GLU A 248 -5.70 8.22 -6.62
CA GLU A 248 -6.38 7.45 -7.66
C GLU A 248 -5.40 6.89 -8.69
N LEU A 249 -4.39 7.69 -9.05
CA LEU A 249 -3.32 7.23 -9.94
C LEU A 249 -2.50 6.08 -9.31
N ALA A 250 -2.34 6.10 -7.98
CA ALA A 250 -1.67 5.02 -7.27
C ALA A 250 -2.49 3.73 -7.32
N GLU A 251 -3.82 3.79 -7.21
CA GLU A 251 -4.71 2.63 -7.38
C GLU A 251 -4.58 2.01 -8.75
N VAL A 252 -4.76 2.84 -9.79
CA VAL A 252 -4.60 2.40 -11.18
C VAL A 252 -3.22 1.75 -11.40
N ALA A 253 -2.14 2.35 -10.87
CA ALA A 253 -0.81 1.76 -10.98
C ALA A 253 -0.68 0.42 -10.22
N SER A 254 -1.30 0.30 -9.04
CA SER A 254 -1.33 -0.93 -8.24
C SER A 254 -2.05 -2.06 -8.99
N PHE A 255 -3.22 -1.77 -9.58
CA PHE A 255 -3.98 -2.76 -10.34
C PHE A 255 -3.35 -3.13 -11.67
N GLU A 256 -2.74 -2.18 -12.39
CA GLU A 256 -1.95 -2.48 -13.58
C GLU A 256 -0.80 -3.44 -13.25
N GLN A 257 -0.12 -3.20 -12.13
CA GLN A 257 0.94 -4.08 -11.65
C GLN A 257 0.40 -5.46 -11.26
N ALA A 258 -0.74 -5.52 -10.57
CA ALA A 258 -1.39 -6.78 -10.21
C ALA A 258 -1.74 -7.63 -11.44
N LEU A 259 -2.23 -6.98 -12.51
CA LEU A 259 -2.58 -7.66 -13.77
C LEU A 259 -1.36 -8.04 -14.60
N SER A 260 -0.18 -7.48 -14.33
CA SER A 260 1.07 -7.91 -14.95
C SER A 260 1.55 -9.26 -14.37
N GLY A 261 0.89 -10.34 -14.80
CA GLY A 261 1.25 -11.72 -14.43
C GLY A 261 0.56 -12.27 -13.18
N SER A 262 -0.68 -11.88 -12.90
CA SER A 262 -1.53 -12.53 -11.87
C SER A 262 -2.06 -13.90 -12.32
N SER A 263 -2.48 -14.71 -11.34
CA SER A 263 -3.24 -15.93 -11.56
C SER A 263 -4.62 -15.65 -12.18
N THR A 264 -5.11 -16.59 -12.98
CA THR A 264 -6.37 -16.49 -13.73
C THR A 264 -7.61 -16.34 -12.84
N SER A 265 -7.57 -16.77 -11.57
CA SER A 265 -8.72 -16.70 -10.67
C SER A 265 -9.05 -15.27 -10.22
N VAL A 266 -8.08 -14.37 -10.21
CA VAL A 266 -8.21 -13.00 -9.67
C VAL A 266 -8.16 -11.94 -10.77
N GLU A 267 -7.69 -12.29 -11.96
CA GLU A 267 -7.54 -11.38 -13.09
C GLU A 267 -8.85 -10.64 -13.43
N LYS A 268 -9.97 -11.38 -13.53
CA LYS A 268 -11.26 -10.81 -13.92
C LYS A 268 -11.82 -9.75 -12.94
N PRO A 269 -11.88 -9.99 -11.61
CA PRO A 269 -12.32 -8.97 -10.68
C PRO A 269 -11.38 -7.75 -10.68
N LEU A 270 -10.06 -7.96 -10.65
CA LEU A 270 -9.07 -6.87 -10.63
C LEU A 270 -9.12 -6.03 -11.92
N ALA A 271 -9.28 -6.66 -13.09
CA ALA A 271 -9.45 -5.95 -14.36
C ALA A 271 -10.77 -5.17 -14.44
N GLY A 272 -11.80 -5.66 -13.74
CA GLY A 272 -13.06 -4.93 -13.60
C GLY A 272 -12.89 -3.65 -12.80
N ILE A 273 -12.23 -3.74 -11.65
CA ILE A 273 -11.95 -2.60 -10.76
C ILE A 273 -11.10 -1.57 -11.50
N LEU A 274 -9.99 -1.98 -12.12
CA LEU A 274 -9.13 -1.10 -12.92
C LEU A 274 -9.88 -0.28 -14.00
N VAL A 275 -10.94 -0.83 -14.60
CA VAL A 275 -11.76 -0.07 -15.57
C VAL A 275 -12.57 1.02 -14.87
N GLU A 276 -13.08 0.76 -13.68
CA GLU A 276 -13.85 1.71 -12.87
C GLU A 276 -12.91 2.82 -12.33
N ASP A 277 -11.74 2.49 -11.76
CA ASP A 277 -10.73 3.45 -11.25
C ASP A 277 -10.18 4.37 -12.35
N ARG A 278 -9.95 3.82 -13.56
CA ARG A 278 -9.61 4.66 -14.72
C ARG A 278 -10.73 5.65 -15.04
N GLY A 279 -11.98 5.26 -14.83
CA GLY A 279 -13.14 6.15 -14.91
C GLY A 279 -13.13 7.22 -13.82
N HIS A 280 -12.71 6.90 -12.60
CA HIS A 280 -12.53 7.85 -11.52
C HIS A 280 -11.46 8.89 -11.85
N LEU A 281 -10.31 8.46 -12.39
CA LEU A 281 -9.30 9.39 -12.92
C LEU A 281 -9.91 10.36 -13.93
N ASP A 282 -10.67 9.87 -14.89
CA ASP A 282 -11.30 10.74 -15.90
C ASP A 282 -12.33 11.70 -15.28
N MET A 283 -13.04 11.28 -14.23
CA MET A 283 -13.93 12.16 -13.46
C MET A 283 -13.15 13.28 -12.75
N LEU A 284 -12.08 12.95 -12.02
CA LEU A 284 -11.22 13.92 -11.34
C LEU A 284 -10.63 14.95 -12.31
N ARG A 285 -10.24 14.50 -13.50
CA ARG A 285 -9.71 15.34 -14.59
C ARG A 285 -10.74 16.27 -15.21
N SER A 286 -12.00 15.85 -15.21
CA SER A 286 -13.10 16.60 -15.85
C SER A 286 -13.54 17.82 -15.06
N LEU A 287 -13.20 17.89 -13.77
CA LEU A 287 -13.56 19.02 -12.94
C LEU A 287 -12.77 20.26 -13.35
N PRO A 288 -13.44 21.42 -13.45
CA PRO A 288 -12.75 22.66 -13.78
C PRO A 288 -11.75 22.96 -12.67
N ALA A 289 -10.47 23.00 -13.04
CA ALA A 289 -9.45 23.62 -12.20
C ALA A 289 -9.91 25.06 -11.95
N THR A 290 -10.34 25.37 -10.72
CA THR A 290 -10.56 26.78 -10.36
C THR A 290 -9.23 27.52 -10.53
N SER A 291 -9.31 28.72 -11.08
CA SER A 291 -8.26 29.35 -11.89
C SER A 291 -7.02 29.86 -11.14
N SER A 292 -6.64 29.28 -10.00
CA SER A 292 -5.41 29.67 -9.30
C SER A 292 -4.40 28.55 -8.99
N ASP A 293 -4.74 27.26 -8.93
CA ASP A 293 -3.81 26.31 -8.26
C ASP A 293 -3.73 24.88 -8.78
N ILE A 294 -4.18 24.56 -10.00
CA ILE A 294 -4.05 23.18 -10.49
C ILE A 294 -3.48 23.16 -11.90
N SER A 295 -2.17 23.35 -12.00
CA SER A 295 -1.47 22.64 -13.08
C SER A 295 -1.45 21.17 -12.68
N LEU A 296 -2.33 20.37 -13.27
CA LEU A 296 -2.25 18.91 -13.25
C LEU A 296 -1.01 18.47 -14.05
N LEU A 297 0.19 18.89 -13.61
CA LEU A 297 1.50 18.69 -14.28
C LEU A 297 1.77 17.22 -14.58
N GLU A 298 1.12 16.33 -13.83
CA GLU A 298 1.27 14.88 -13.93
C GLU A 298 0.32 14.23 -14.96
N MET A 299 -0.76 14.91 -15.39
CA MET A 299 -1.69 14.34 -16.37
C MET A 299 -1.09 14.17 -17.77
N SER A 300 -0.05 14.92 -18.10
CA SER A 300 0.61 14.90 -19.41
C SER A 300 1.79 13.93 -19.48
N LYS A 301 2.19 13.30 -18.37
CA LYS A 301 3.33 12.39 -18.32
C LYS A 301 2.86 10.94 -18.49
N PRO A 302 3.63 10.07 -19.17
CA PRO A 302 3.32 8.66 -19.24
C PRO A 302 3.23 8.06 -17.83
N TRP A 303 2.26 7.17 -17.63
CA TRP A 303 2.02 6.52 -16.34
C TRP A 303 3.28 5.82 -15.82
N PRO A 304 3.59 5.94 -14.52
CA PRO A 304 4.74 5.26 -13.96
C PRO A 304 4.51 3.76 -13.96
N VAL A 305 5.38 3.00 -14.64
CA VAL A 305 5.41 1.54 -14.52
C VAL A 305 6.30 1.20 -13.33
N ILE A 306 5.73 0.61 -12.28
CA ILE A 306 6.50 0.06 -11.17
C ILE A 306 7.19 -1.19 -11.69
N SER A 307 8.47 -1.07 -12.00
CA SER A 307 9.32 -2.16 -12.43
C SER A 307 10.55 -2.24 -11.55
N SER A 308 11.06 -3.45 -11.38
CA SER A 308 12.29 -3.70 -10.63
C SER A 308 13.33 -4.25 -11.60
N ALA A 309 14.47 -3.58 -11.69
CA ALA A 309 15.59 -4.07 -12.49
C ALA A 309 16.35 -5.20 -11.74
N GLU A 310 16.32 -5.15 -10.41
CA GLU A 310 16.88 -6.14 -9.50
C GLU A 310 15.76 -7.07 -8.98
N SER A 311 16.11 -8.31 -8.67
CA SER A 311 15.22 -9.21 -7.93
C SER A 311 15.04 -8.75 -6.47
N VAL A 312 13.93 -9.13 -5.84
CA VAL A 312 13.68 -8.83 -4.41
C VAL A 312 14.83 -9.33 -3.54
N SER A 313 15.38 -10.50 -3.84
CA SER A 313 16.49 -11.09 -3.08
C SER A 313 17.79 -10.30 -3.23
N GLU A 314 18.09 -9.75 -4.41
CA GLU A 314 19.26 -8.89 -4.61
C GLU A 314 19.15 -7.61 -3.76
N ILE A 315 17.98 -6.98 -3.76
CA ILE A 315 17.74 -5.75 -3.00
C ILE A 315 17.78 -6.02 -1.50
N VAL A 316 17.12 -7.08 -1.04
CA VAL A 316 17.16 -7.49 0.38
C VAL A 316 18.60 -7.74 0.82
N ASN A 317 19.41 -8.43 0.01
CA ASN A 317 20.81 -8.69 0.34
C ASN A 317 21.67 -7.42 0.35
N ARG A 318 21.41 -6.47 -0.57
CA ARG A 318 22.11 -5.17 -0.61
C ARG A 318 21.78 -4.35 0.64
N VAL A 319 20.50 -4.18 0.95
CA VAL A 319 20.03 -3.33 2.04
C VAL A 319 20.37 -3.93 3.41
N SER A 320 20.27 -5.25 3.58
CA SER A 320 20.57 -5.93 4.85
C SER A 320 22.03 -6.38 5.02
N GLY A 321 22.88 -6.14 4.02
CA GLY A 321 24.29 -6.52 4.01
C GLY A 321 25.18 -5.62 4.89
N PRO A 322 26.51 -5.79 4.82
CA PRO A 322 27.48 -5.06 5.66
C PRO A 322 27.44 -3.52 5.53
N GLY A 323 26.82 -2.97 4.48
CA GLY A 323 26.57 -1.53 4.29
C GLY A 323 25.22 -1.04 4.83
N GLY A 324 24.35 -1.93 5.33
CA GLY A 324 23.01 -1.58 5.81
C GLY A 324 22.98 -0.61 6.99
N ALA A 325 24.06 -0.54 7.77
CA ALA A 325 24.19 0.43 8.87
C ALA A 325 24.34 1.88 8.35
N ASP A 326 24.90 2.06 7.16
CA ASP A 326 25.04 3.39 6.54
C ASP A 326 23.67 3.89 6.07
N HIS A 327 22.84 3.02 5.49
CA HIS A 327 21.45 3.33 5.10
C HIS A 327 20.58 3.77 6.29
N GLU A 328 20.75 3.16 7.47
CA GLU A 328 20.07 3.58 8.69
C GLU A 328 20.45 5.02 9.09
N SER A 329 21.74 5.35 9.02
CA SER A 329 22.22 6.70 9.36
C SER A 329 21.74 7.76 8.36
N GLU A 330 21.72 7.42 7.07
CA GLU A 330 21.30 8.32 5.99
C GLU A 330 19.80 8.57 6.04
N ALA A 331 18.99 7.53 6.27
CA ALA A 331 17.55 7.66 6.45
C ALA A 331 17.19 8.59 7.62
N LEU A 332 17.98 8.61 8.70
CA LEU A 332 17.76 9.48 9.86
C LEU A 332 18.25 10.92 9.68
N SER A 333 19.01 11.20 8.62
CA SER A 333 19.67 12.50 8.40
C SER A 333 18.90 13.47 7.48
N GLY A 334 17.82 13.00 6.84
CA GLY A 334 17.06 13.73 5.80
C GLY A 334 15.68 14.23 6.21
#